data_AF-A0A2N1E9B8-F1
#
_entry.id   AF-A0A2N1E9B8-F1
#
_cell.length_a   1.000
_cell.length_b   1.000
_cell.length_c   1.000
_cell.angle_alpha   90.00
_cell.angle_beta   90.00
_cell.angle_gamma   90.00
#
_symmetry.space_group_name_H-M   'P 1'
#
loop_
_entity.id
_entity.type
_entity.pdbx_description
1 polymer ?
#
loop_
_entity_poly.entity_id
_entity_poly.type
_entity_poly.pdbx_seq_one_letter_code
_entity_poly.pdbx_strand_id
1 'polypeptide(L)'
;MRVGTYKGYVISVFLRDEHCPPHVHVRGRAWDARFRFSFLDGDVELWDVNPERCRPPTAILKALREAIMQRHYLARARRIWWENLQTVCLENHSWDWETSELLPGLIIQRGVYVIARARHDVVGQKTVLSLVRAPGFVEIEL
;
A
#
# COMPACT_ATOMS: atom_id res chain seq x y z
N MET A 1 3.04 -12.37 -8.35
CA MET A 1 4.28 -11.84 -8.97
C MET A 1 5.32 -11.59 -7.89
N ARG A 2 6.58 -11.96 -8.12
CA ARG A 2 7.64 -11.92 -7.08
C ARG A 2 8.19 -10.50 -6.89
N VAL A 3 8.12 -10.00 -5.67
CA VAL A 3 8.79 -8.77 -5.23
C VAL A 3 10.26 -9.08 -4.90
N GLY A 4 10.50 -10.13 -4.10
CA GLY A 4 11.86 -10.59 -3.79
C GLY A 4 11.86 -11.69 -2.73
N THR A 5 12.96 -11.82 -1.98
CA THR A 5 13.12 -12.88 -0.99
C THR A 5 13.90 -12.40 0.22
N TYR A 6 13.37 -12.65 1.41
CA TYR A 6 14.01 -12.33 2.67
C TYR A 6 14.18 -13.58 3.53
N LYS A 7 15.43 -13.95 3.87
CA LYS A 7 15.74 -15.13 4.71
C LYS A 7 15.01 -16.41 4.28
N GLY A 8 14.90 -16.64 2.97
CA GLY A 8 14.21 -17.79 2.39
C GLY A 8 12.69 -17.63 2.18
N TYR A 9 12.08 -16.57 2.71
CA TYR A 9 10.67 -16.26 2.49
C TYR A 9 10.48 -15.46 1.20
N VAL A 10 9.59 -15.93 0.33
CA VAL A 10 9.24 -15.23 -0.91
C VAL A 10 8.19 -14.18 -0.62
N ILE A 11 8.46 -12.94 -1.02
CA ILE A 11 7.53 -11.81 -0.95
C ILE A 11 6.93 -11.65 -2.35
N SER A 12 5.60 -11.62 -2.45
CA SER A 12 4.90 -11.54 -3.73
C SER A 12 3.60 -10.75 -3.64
N VAL A 13 3.26 -10.03 -4.71
CA VAL A 13 1.91 -9.47 -4.89
C VAL A 13 1.03 -10.53 -5.56
N PHE A 14 -0.11 -10.88 -4.97
CA PHE A 14 -1.17 -11.65 -5.62
C PHE A 14 -2.33 -10.71 -5.93
N LEU A 15 -2.93 -10.87 -7.12
CA LEU A 15 -3.96 -9.98 -7.64
C LEU A 15 -5.24 -10.71 -8.02
N ARG A 16 -5.27 -12.04 -7.83
CA ARG A 16 -6.49 -12.82 -8.06
C ARG A 16 -7.34 -12.70 -6.80
N ASP A 17 -8.56 -12.22 -6.99
CA ASP A 17 -9.61 -12.13 -5.98
C ASP A 17 -9.33 -11.17 -4.80
N GLU A 18 -8.20 -10.44 -4.83
CA GLU A 18 -7.81 -9.44 -3.82
C GLU A 18 -7.32 -8.15 -4.51
N HIS A 19 -8.04 -7.04 -4.29
CA HIS A 19 -7.82 -5.79 -5.04
C HIS A 19 -7.52 -4.56 -4.19
N CYS A 20 -8.04 -4.45 -2.97
CA CYS A 20 -7.74 -3.33 -2.07
C CYS A 20 -7.82 -3.80 -0.62
N PRO A 21 -7.07 -3.18 0.31
CA PRO A 21 -5.97 -2.22 0.09
C PRO A 21 -4.73 -2.86 -0.58
N PRO A 22 -3.73 -2.07 -1.03
CA PRO A 22 -2.46 -2.59 -1.53
C PRO A 22 -1.74 -3.48 -0.52
N HIS A 23 -1.31 -4.66 -0.94
CA HIS A 23 -0.69 -5.64 -0.04
C HIS A 23 0.28 -6.59 -0.75
N VAL A 24 1.18 -7.19 0.03
CA VAL A 24 2.04 -8.30 -0.37
C VAL A 24 1.74 -9.52 0.48
N HIS A 25 1.99 -10.69 -0.07
CA HIS A 25 1.94 -11.97 0.60
C HIS A 25 3.34 -12.49 0.86
N VAL A 26 3.49 -13.12 2.01
CA VAL A 26 4.67 -13.90 2.38
C VAL A 26 4.24 -15.30 2.77
N ARG A 27 4.66 -16.29 2.00
CA ARG A 27 4.34 -17.70 2.25
C ARG A 27 5.41 -18.38 3.10
N GLY A 28 4.98 -18.92 4.23
CA GLY A 28 5.70 -19.94 4.98
C GLY A 28 5.29 -21.35 4.54
N ARG A 29 5.76 -22.37 5.28
CA ARG A 29 5.43 -23.79 4.99
C ARG A 29 3.95 -24.12 5.19
N ALA A 30 3.31 -23.51 6.18
CA ALA A 30 1.94 -23.83 6.61
C ALA A 30 1.07 -22.58 6.85
N TRP A 31 1.55 -21.41 6.40
CA TRP A 31 0.88 -20.12 6.61
C TRP A 31 1.19 -19.16 5.46
N ASP A 32 0.28 -18.23 5.20
CA ASP A 32 0.43 -17.10 4.29
C ASP A 32 0.12 -15.83 5.09
N ALA A 33 1.07 -14.90 5.17
CA ALA A 33 0.88 -13.63 5.85
C ALA A 33 0.73 -12.51 4.85
N ARG A 34 -0.31 -11.69 5.02
CA ARG A 34 -0.56 -10.51 4.20
C ARG A 34 -0.07 -9.26 4.92
N PHE A 35 0.68 -8.43 4.21
CA PHE A 35 1.14 -7.14 4.71
C PHE A 35 0.62 -6.02 3.82
N ARG A 36 -0.14 -5.09 4.39
CA ARG A 36 -0.62 -3.90 3.68
C ARG A 36 0.49 -2.89 3.55
N PHE A 37 0.49 -2.17 2.44
CA PHE A 37 1.29 -0.97 2.24
C PHE A 37 0.42 0.14 1.67
N SER A 38 0.87 1.38 1.79
CA SER A 38 0.19 2.53 1.22
C SER A 38 0.94 3.07 -0.01
N PHE A 39 0.28 3.94 -0.76
CA PHE A 39 0.90 4.84 -1.73
C PHE A 39 1.03 6.28 -1.18
N LEU A 40 0.95 6.44 0.14
CA LEU A 40 1.00 7.74 0.83
C LEU A 40 2.25 7.91 1.70
N ASP A 41 2.82 6.82 2.21
CA ASP A 41 3.93 6.81 3.15
C ASP A 41 4.76 5.54 3.00
N GLY A 42 5.85 5.39 3.74
CA GLY A 42 6.70 4.19 3.74
C GLY A 42 6.19 3.05 4.62
N ASP A 43 4.99 3.15 5.18
CA ASP A 43 4.54 2.24 6.22
C ASP A 43 3.98 0.93 5.65
N VAL A 44 4.20 -0.12 6.44
CA VAL A 44 3.75 -1.47 6.16
C VAL A 44 3.13 -2.02 7.42
N GLU A 45 2.00 -2.70 7.30
CA GLU A 45 1.29 -3.28 8.44
C GLU A 45 0.98 -4.74 8.18
N LEU A 46 1.04 -5.57 9.22
CA LEU A 46 0.48 -6.91 9.12
C LEU A 46 -1.05 -6.81 9.01
N TRP A 47 -1.61 -7.41 7.98
CA TRP A 47 -3.05 -7.53 7.80
C TRP A 47 -3.58 -8.73 8.57
N ASP A 48 -3.11 -9.92 8.20
CA ASP A 48 -3.47 -11.18 8.82
C ASP A 48 -2.48 -12.30 8.48
N VAL A 49 -2.72 -13.46 9.09
CA VAL A 49 -2.05 -14.71 8.76
C VAL A 49 -3.10 -15.79 8.56
N ASN A 50 -3.03 -16.51 7.44
CA ASN A 50 -3.95 -17.57 7.10
C ASN A 50 -3.22 -18.93 6.96
N PRO A 51 -3.65 -20.00 7.66
CA PRO A 51 -4.61 -19.97 8.76
C PRO A 51 -3.97 -19.43 10.04
N GLU A 52 -4.75 -18.69 10.84
CA GLU A 52 -4.26 -18.05 12.08
C GLU A 52 -3.67 -19.08 13.07
N ARG A 53 -4.19 -20.31 13.09
CA ARG A 53 -3.65 -21.41 13.93
C ARG A 53 -2.21 -21.82 13.59
N CYS A 54 -1.73 -21.49 12.39
CA CYS A 54 -0.38 -21.78 11.93
C CYS A 54 0.52 -20.52 11.94
N ARG A 55 0.09 -19.47 12.63
CA ARG A 55 0.80 -18.20 12.71
C ARG A 55 2.25 -18.41 13.17
N PRO A 56 3.25 -17.85 12.45
CA PRO A 56 4.64 -17.91 12.88
C PRO A 56 4.88 -17.02 14.11
N PRO A 57 6.01 -17.20 14.82
CA PRO A 57 6.41 -16.30 15.89
C PRO A 57 6.37 -14.82 15.47
N THR A 58 5.90 -13.96 16.37
CA THR A 58 5.79 -12.50 16.13
C THR A 58 7.10 -11.86 15.67
N ALA A 59 8.24 -12.36 16.15
CA ALA A 59 9.56 -11.89 15.72
C ALA A 59 9.79 -12.06 14.21
N ILE A 60 9.28 -13.14 13.60
CA ILE A 60 9.36 -13.36 12.15
C ILE A 60 8.49 -12.35 11.40
N LEU A 61 7.25 -12.15 11.87
CA LEU A 61 6.32 -11.18 11.25
C LEU A 61 6.88 -9.76 11.32
N LYS A 62 7.46 -9.37 12.45
CA LYS A 62 8.13 -8.08 12.62
C LYS A 62 9.33 -7.94 11.68
N ALA A 63 10.19 -8.94 11.61
CA ALA A 63 11.35 -8.93 10.71
C ALA A 63 10.95 -8.88 9.23
N LEU A 64 9.84 -9.51 8.85
CA LEU A 64 9.28 -9.44 7.50
C LEU A 64 8.72 -8.06 7.20
N ARG A 65 7.94 -7.47 8.12
CA ARG A 65 7.45 -6.09 8.01
C ARG A 65 8.61 -5.12 7.78
N GLU A 66 9.62 -5.17 8.64
CA GLU A 66 10.82 -4.32 8.54
C GLU A 66 11.57 -4.52 7.22
N ALA A 67 11.64 -5.76 6.71
CA ALA A 67 12.22 -6.04 5.40
C ALA A 67 11.40 -5.41 4.27
N ILE A 68 10.07 -5.56 4.29
CA ILE A 68 9.18 -5.01 3.25
C ILE A 68 9.22 -3.47 3.23
N MET A 69 9.37 -2.82 4.41
CA MET A 69 9.53 -1.36 4.52
C MET A 69 10.81 -0.84 3.86
N GLN A 70 11.81 -1.69 3.59
CA GLN A 70 13.01 -1.25 2.90
C GLN A 70 12.65 -0.76 1.50
N ARG A 71 13.17 0.42 1.13
CA ARG A 71 12.83 1.15 -0.10
C ARG A 71 12.75 0.27 -1.35
N HIS A 72 13.69 -0.64 -1.55
CA HIS A 72 13.75 -1.48 -2.75
C HIS A 72 12.63 -2.53 -2.82
N TYR A 73 12.19 -3.08 -1.68
CA TYR A 73 11.04 -3.99 -1.64
C TYR A 73 9.75 -3.23 -1.87
N LEU A 74 9.56 -2.12 -1.15
CA LEU A 74 8.33 -1.34 -1.20
C LEU A 74 8.11 -0.69 -2.57
N ALA A 75 9.14 -0.06 -3.15
CA ALA A 75 9.08 0.51 -4.50
C ALA A 75 8.76 -0.56 -5.56
N ARG A 76 9.28 -1.77 -5.40
CA ARG A 76 8.98 -2.89 -6.31
C ARG A 76 7.56 -3.42 -6.12
N ALA A 77 7.07 -3.51 -4.88
CA ALA A 77 5.69 -3.91 -4.61
C ALA A 77 4.68 -2.90 -5.22
N ARG A 78 4.92 -1.60 -5.01
CA ARG A 78 4.13 -0.51 -5.60
C ARG A 78 4.11 -0.53 -7.11
N ARG A 79 5.26 -0.70 -7.75
CA ARG A 79 5.36 -0.84 -9.20
C ARG A 79 4.57 -2.02 -9.72
N ILE A 80 4.78 -3.22 -9.16
CA ILE A 80 4.07 -4.44 -9.57
C ILE A 80 2.55 -4.24 -9.41
N TRP A 81 2.12 -3.66 -8.29
CA TRP A 81 0.72 -3.36 -8.05
C TRP A 81 0.15 -2.39 -9.09
N TRP A 82 0.82 -1.26 -9.30
CA TRP A 82 0.39 -0.22 -10.24
C TRP A 82 0.33 -0.72 -11.70
N GLU A 83 1.35 -1.43 -12.15
CA GLU A 83 1.43 -1.97 -13.52
C GLU A 83 0.29 -2.93 -13.85
N ASN A 84 -0.34 -3.55 -12.85
CA ASN A 84 -1.36 -4.57 -13.07
C ASN A 84 -2.77 -4.14 -12.67
N LEU A 85 -2.94 -3.31 -11.63
CA LEU A 85 -4.26 -2.86 -11.16
C LEU A 85 -4.58 -1.41 -11.51
N GLN A 86 -3.57 -0.58 -11.79
CA GLN A 86 -3.72 0.86 -12.11
C GLN A 86 -4.59 1.64 -11.09
N THR A 87 -4.56 1.24 -9.83
CA THR A 87 -5.22 1.94 -8.71
C THR A 87 -4.29 1.96 -7.50
N VAL A 88 -4.43 2.99 -6.68
CA VAL A 88 -3.79 3.08 -5.37
C VAL A 88 -4.79 2.96 -4.22
N CYS A 89 -6.06 2.64 -4.54
CA CYS A 89 -7.18 2.47 -3.60
C CYS A 89 -7.48 3.72 -2.74
N LEU A 90 -7.30 4.92 -3.30
CA LEU A 90 -7.54 6.19 -2.60
C LEU A 90 -8.73 6.97 -3.17
N GLU A 91 -9.24 6.59 -4.34
CA GLU A 91 -10.44 7.19 -4.91
C GLU A 91 -11.61 7.13 -3.92
N ASN A 92 -12.45 8.16 -3.92
CA ASN A 92 -13.60 8.34 -3.02
C ASN A 92 -13.26 8.53 -1.53
N HIS A 93 -11.98 8.60 -1.17
CA HIS A 93 -11.54 9.13 0.12
C HIS A 93 -11.34 10.64 0.00
N SER A 94 -11.18 11.30 1.13
CA SER A 94 -10.92 12.73 1.21
C SER A 94 -9.47 13.00 1.62
N TRP A 95 -8.93 14.12 1.16
CA TRP A 95 -7.63 14.65 1.55
C TRP A 95 -7.81 15.94 2.34
N ASP A 96 -7.23 16.00 3.53
CA ASP A 96 -7.15 17.22 4.31
C ASP A 96 -5.94 18.05 3.86
N TRP A 97 -6.20 19.24 3.32
CA TRP A 97 -5.15 20.11 2.80
C TRP A 97 -4.31 20.76 3.91
N GLU A 98 -4.87 20.92 5.10
CA GLU A 98 -4.20 21.56 6.23
C GLU A 98 -3.27 20.58 6.94
N THR A 99 -3.74 19.35 7.19
CA THR A 99 -2.95 18.34 7.90
C THR A 99 -2.12 17.44 6.98
N SER A 100 -2.38 17.46 5.67
CA SER A 100 -1.78 16.53 4.69
C SER A 100 -2.07 15.06 5.02
N GLU A 101 -3.30 14.77 5.43
CA GLU A 101 -3.74 13.44 5.82
C GLU A 101 -4.86 12.91 4.94
N LEU A 102 -4.90 11.59 4.80
CA LEU A 102 -6.02 10.88 4.19
C LEU A 102 -7.15 10.72 5.21
N LEU A 103 -8.34 11.18 4.84
CA LEU A 103 -9.56 10.96 5.59
C LEU A 103 -10.44 9.92 4.89
N PRO A 104 -10.79 8.81 5.55
CA PRO A 104 -11.64 7.78 4.94
C PRO A 104 -13.04 8.27 4.54
N GLY A 105 -13.42 7.92 3.32
CA GLY A 105 -14.74 8.23 2.76
C GLY A 105 -14.90 9.67 2.27
N LEU A 106 -16.13 9.99 1.86
CA LEU A 106 -16.47 11.29 1.30
C LEU A 106 -16.83 12.26 2.43
N ILE A 107 -15.96 13.23 2.67
CA ILE A 107 -16.16 14.26 3.68
C ILE A 107 -16.32 15.63 3.01
N ILE A 108 -17.42 16.31 3.32
CA ILE A 108 -17.72 17.66 2.83
C ILE A 108 -17.43 18.65 3.95
N GLN A 109 -16.20 19.18 3.95
CA GLN A 109 -15.74 20.15 4.93
C GLN A 109 -14.80 21.15 4.25
N ARG A 110 -14.76 22.40 4.74
CA ARG A 110 -13.81 23.39 4.24
C ARG A 110 -12.37 22.91 4.48
N GLY A 111 -11.53 22.98 3.46
CA GLY A 111 -10.13 22.52 3.53
C GLY A 111 -9.96 21.03 3.22
N VAL A 112 -11.06 20.27 3.13
CA VAL A 112 -11.07 18.83 2.83
C VAL A 112 -11.63 18.61 1.44
N TYR A 113 -10.92 17.84 0.62
CA TYR A 113 -11.29 17.62 -0.78
C TYR A 113 -11.33 16.15 -1.12
N VAL A 114 -12.37 15.74 -1.85
CA VAL A 114 -12.51 14.35 -2.31
C VAL A 114 -11.45 14.05 -3.37
N ILE A 115 -10.80 12.90 -3.26
CA ILE A 115 -9.86 12.37 -4.25
C ILE A 115 -10.67 11.82 -5.43
N ALA A 116 -10.64 12.53 -6.55
CA ALA A 116 -11.29 12.13 -7.79
C ALA A 116 -10.51 11.03 -8.52
N ARG A 117 -9.17 11.13 -8.48
CA ARG A 117 -8.26 10.19 -9.11
C ARG A 117 -6.94 10.19 -8.38
N ALA A 118 -6.34 9.03 -8.21
CA ALA A 118 -4.99 8.92 -7.71
C ALA A 118 -4.14 8.07 -8.67
N ARG A 119 -2.89 8.46 -8.90
CA ARG A 119 -1.96 7.73 -9.76
C ARG A 119 -0.60 7.61 -9.12
N HIS A 120 0.07 6.49 -9.36
CA HIS A 120 1.47 6.31 -8.98
C HIS A 120 2.38 6.58 -10.18
N ASP A 121 3.33 7.51 -10.02
CA ASP A 121 4.44 7.70 -10.93
C ASP A 121 5.59 6.79 -10.52
N VAL A 122 5.76 5.69 -11.28
CA VAL A 122 6.79 4.68 -11.02
C VAL A 122 8.19 5.24 -11.19
N VAL A 123 8.40 6.20 -12.09
CA VAL A 123 9.73 6.78 -12.37
C VAL A 123 10.09 7.78 -11.30
N GLY A 124 9.17 8.72 -11.01
CA GLY A 124 9.33 9.71 -9.96
C GLY A 124 9.25 9.13 -8.55
N GLN A 125 8.76 7.90 -8.38
CA GLN A 125 8.44 7.30 -7.07
C GLN A 125 7.52 8.21 -6.25
N LYS A 126 6.48 8.73 -6.88
CA LYS A 126 5.52 9.62 -6.23
C LYS A 126 4.08 9.22 -6.48
N THR A 127 3.19 9.69 -5.63
CA THR A 127 1.74 9.56 -5.81
C THR A 127 1.16 10.93 -6.09
N VAL A 128 0.32 11.01 -7.13
CA VAL A 128 -0.33 12.25 -7.53
C VAL A 128 -1.83 12.11 -7.30
N LEU A 129 -2.40 12.99 -6.48
CA LEU A 129 -3.83 13.05 -6.18
C LEU A 129 -4.48 14.21 -6.94
N SER A 130 -5.49 13.90 -7.73
CA SER A 130 -6.37 14.90 -8.34
C SER A 130 -7.62 15.04 -7.47
N LEU A 131 -7.86 16.25 -6.97
CA LEU A 131 -8.91 16.52 -5.99
C LEU A 131 -10.09 17.26 -6.62
N VAL A 132 -11.31 16.97 -6.17
CA VAL A 132 -12.53 17.62 -6.65
C VAL A 132 -12.56 19.08 -6.21
N ARG A 133 -12.65 20.01 -7.18
CA ARG A 133 -12.78 21.47 -6.95
C ARG A 133 -11.63 22.09 -6.15
N ALA A 134 -10.50 21.40 -6.02
CA ALA A 134 -9.30 21.97 -5.45
C ALA A 134 -8.59 22.86 -6.49
N PRO A 135 -7.79 23.85 -6.05
CA PRO A 135 -7.03 24.71 -6.94
C PRO A 135 -5.85 24.00 -7.64
N GLY A 136 -5.52 22.76 -7.25
CA GLY A 136 -4.40 22.01 -7.80
C GLY A 136 -4.46 20.51 -7.50
N PHE A 137 -3.31 19.86 -7.63
CA PHE A 137 -3.09 18.45 -7.29
C PHE A 137 -2.09 18.34 -6.14
N VAL A 138 -2.09 17.19 -5.46
CA VAL A 138 -1.12 16.87 -4.41
C VAL A 138 -0.09 15.90 -4.99
N GLU A 139 1.18 16.15 -4.72
CA GLU A 139 2.27 15.21 -5.00
C GLU A 139 2.86 14.72 -3.68
N ILE A 140 3.05 13.42 -3.56
CA ILE A 140 3.57 12.76 -2.37
C ILE A 140 4.79 11.94 -2.80
N GLU A 141 5.96 12.31 -2.29
CA GLU A 141 7.22 11.61 -2.54
C GLU A 141 7.33 10.34 -1.67
N LEU A 142 7.83 9.23 -2.24
CA LEU A 142 7.85 7.89 -1.61
C LEU A 142 9.22 7.19 -1.53
#